data_AF-A0A372DYR6-F1
#
_entry.id   AF-A0A372DYR6-F1
#
_cell.length_a   1.000
_cell.length_b   1.000
_cell.length_c   1.000
_cell.angle_alpha   90.00
_cell.angle_beta   90.00
_cell.angle_gamma   90.00
#
_symmetry.space_group_name_H-M   'P 1'
#
loop_
_entity.id
_entity.type
_entity.pdbx_description
1 polymer ?
#
loop_
_entity_poly.entity_id
_entity_poly.type
_entity_poly.pdbx_seq_one_letter_code
_entity_poly.pdbx_strand_id
1 'polypeptide(L)'
;MTSLALVTTSVRAQTSNQNALENSLENTVKAARWRQRVLLICAPAATDAQLLAQRALLQAAQAGLAERDVLVRTLVVPGLAATDRAYLRRLGVKTDAFQVLLLGKDGGVKRRDTVPVAPAALFATIDGMPMRRQEMKRVK
;
A
#
# COMPACT_ATOMS: atom_id res chain seq x y z
N MET A 1 -24.99 48.35 22.51
CA MET A 1 -25.16 46.93 22.89
C MET A 1 -25.78 46.25 21.69
N THR A 2 -25.26 45.24 21.02
CA THR A 2 -24.32 44.18 21.39
C THR A 2 -24.00 43.50 20.05
N SER A 3 -22.74 43.35 19.65
CA SER A 3 -22.40 42.39 18.60
C SER A 3 -20.92 42.07 18.64
N LEU A 4 -20.58 40.88 19.14
CA LEU A 4 -19.45 40.11 18.63
C LEU A 4 -19.54 38.68 19.17
N ALA A 5 -20.06 37.77 18.36
CA ALA A 5 -19.87 36.34 18.59
C ALA A 5 -18.54 35.92 17.96
N LEU A 6 -17.52 35.68 18.79
CA LEU A 6 -16.32 34.95 18.37
C LEU A 6 -16.65 33.47 18.31
N VAL A 7 -16.82 32.93 17.09
CA VAL A 7 -16.68 31.49 16.83
C VAL A 7 -15.26 31.27 16.29
N THR A 8 -14.29 31.13 17.19
CA THR A 8 -12.92 30.77 16.84
C THR A 8 -12.47 29.60 17.70
N THR A 9 -12.94 28.41 17.36
CA THR A 9 -12.41 27.16 17.95
C THR A 9 -12.67 25.99 17.01
N SER A 10 -11.83 25.80 15.98
CA SER A 10 -11.61 24.47 15.35
C SER A 10 -10.58 24.38 14.21
N VAL A 11 -9.75 25.40 13.94
CA VAL A 11 -8.80 25.32 12.81
C VAL A 11 -7.72 24.23 13.01
N ARG A 12 -7.20 24.00 14.23
CA ARG A 12 -6.11 23.04 14.49
C ARG A 12 -6.49 21.56 14.31
N ALA A 13 -7.71 21.17 14.68
CA ALA A 13 -8.19 19.79 14.54
C ALA A 13 -8.57 19.46 13.09
N GLN A 14 -8.97 20.46 12.29
CA GLN A 14 -9.30 20.28 10.88
C GLN A 14 -8.05 20.05 10.03
N THR A 15 -6.96 20.79 10.28
CA THR A 15 -5.70 20.62 9.54
C THR A 15 -5.02 19.27 9.81
N SER A 16 -5.02 18.77 11.05
CA SER A 16 -4.43 17.45 11.35
C SER A 16 -5.19 16.30 10.71
N ASN A 17 -6.53 16.39 10.68
CA ASN A 17 -7.38 15.38 10.04
C ASN A 17 -7.28 15.44 8.50
N GLN A 18 -7.19 16.62 7.90
CA GLN A 18 -6.93 16.78 6.46
C GLN A 18 -5.57 16.17 6.07
N ASN A 19 -4.50 16.50 6.79
CA ASN A 19 -3.16 15.95 6.51
C ASN A 19 -3.11 14.42 6.65
N ALA A 20 -3.84 13.85 7.63
CA ALA A 20 -3.92 12.40 7.80
C ALA A 20 -4.70 11.71 6.67
N LEU A 21 -5.75 12.35 6.14
CA LEU A 21 -6.50 11.84 5.00
C LEU A 21 -5.66 11.90 3.73
N GLU A 22 -5.01 13.03 3.45
CA GLU A 22 -4.11 13.21 2.31
C GLU A 22 -2.99 12.17 2.28
N ASN A 23 -2.38 11.89 3.44
CA ASN A 23 -1.30 10.90 3.58
C ASN A 23 -1.79 9.46 3.81
N SER A 24 -3.09 9.18 3.68
CA SER A 24 -3.63 7.85 3.89
C SER A 24 -3.09 6.82 2.88
N LEU A 25 -3.14 5.55 3.28
CA LEU A 25 -2.80 4.42 2.41
C LEU A 25 -3.68 4.38 1.17
N GLU A 26 -4.97 4.70 1.31
CA GLU A 26 -5.89 4.76 0.17
C GLU A 26 -5.45 5.82 -0.84
N ASN A 27 -5.09 7.02 -0.37
CA ASN A 27 -4.64 8.08 -1.26
C ASN A 27 -3.28 7.76 -1.88
N THR A 28 -2.39 7.07 -1.15
CA THR A 28 -1.16 6.52 -1.72
C THR A 28 -1.45 5.57 -2.88
N VAL A 29 -2.40 4.63 -2.71
CA VAL A 29 -2.79 3.70 -3.79
C VAL A 29 -3.43 4.45 -4.95
N LYS A 30 -4.29 5.44 -4.69
CA LYS A 30 -4.89 6.29 -5.73
C LYS A 30 -3.84 7.06 -6.53
N ALA A 31 -2.87 7.66 -5.86
CA ALA A 31 -1.78 8.41 -6.50
C ALA A 31 -0.84 7.52 -7.31
N ALA A 32 -0.69 6.25 -6.92
CA ALA A 32 0.07 5.25 -7.65
C ALA A 32 -0.63 4.75 -8.93
N ARG A 33 -1.95 4.96 -9.08
CA ARG A 33 -2.69 4.47 -10.25
C ARG A 33 -2.06 4.96 -11.54
N TRP A 34 -2.02 4.07 -12.52
CA TRP A 34 -1.43 4.25 -13.85
C TRP A 34 0.08 4.50 -13.87
N ARG A 35 0.73 4.61 -12.70
CA ARG A 35 2.16 4.90 -12.56
C ARG A 35 2.94 3.73 -11.94
N GLN A 36 2.44 3.19 -10.83
CA GLN A 36 3.13 2.19 -10.03
C GLN A 36 2.19 1.06 -9.60
N ARG A 37 2.74 -0.14 -9.44
CA ARG A 37 2.08 -1.28 -8.78
C ARG A 37 2.33 -1.15 -7.30
N VAL A 38 1.37 -1.46 -6.45
CA VAL A 38 1.55 -1.35 -4.99
C VAL A 38 1.63 -2.74 -4.37
N LEU A 39 2.71 -3.03 -3.65
CA LEU A 39 2.86 -4.24 -2.86
C LEU A 39 2.64 -3.90 -1.39
N LEU A 40 1.48 -4.30 -0.85
CA LEU A 40 1.18 -4.17 0.58
C LEU A 40 1.68 -5.40 1.31
N ILE A 41 2.43 -5.20 2.38
CA ILE A 41 2.90 -6.24 3.31
C ILE A 41 2.33 -5.90 4.68
N CYS A 42 1.31 -6.63 5.09
CA CYS A 42 0.62 -6.43 6.36
C CYS A 42 1.10 -7.46 7.37
N ALA A 43 1.30 -7.04 8.61
CA ALA A 43 1.68 -7.94 9.70
C ALA A 43 1.11 -7.45 11.05
N PRO A 44 0.91 -8.35 12.02
CA PRO A 44 0.43 -7.97 13.35
C PRO A 44 1.52 -7.23 14.17
N ALA A 45 2.80 -7.47 13.89
CA ALA A 45 3.92 -6.86 14.61
C ALA A 45 5.11 -6.56 13.68
N ALA A 46 5.95 -5.60 14.06
CA ALA A 46 7.19 -5.29 13.34
C ALA A 46 8.23 -6.41 13.42
N THR A 47 8.15 -7.24 14.47
CA THR A 47 9.00 -8.39 14.75
C THR A 47 8.45 -9.70 14.18
N ASP A 48 7.33 -9.66 13.45
CA ASP A 48 6.74 -10.84 12.82
C ASP A 48 7.75 -11.53 11.88
N ALA A 49 7.96 -12.83 12.08
CA ALA A 49 8.97 -13.59 11.35
C ALA A 49 8.70 -13.62 9.83
N GLN A 50 7.44 -13.66 9.40
CA GLN A 50 7.07 -13.64 7.99
C GLN A 50 7.32 -12.26 7.38
N LEU A 51 7.06 -11.18 8.13
CA LEU A 51 7.42 -9.82 7.70
C LEU A 51 8.93 -9.67 7.49
N LEU A 52 9.74 -10.13 8.46
CA LEU A 52 11.20 -10.06 8.36
C LEU A 52 11.71 -10.87 7.16
N ALA A 53 11.20 -12.08 6.95
CA ALA A 53 11.53 -12.92 5.80
C ALA A 53 11.14 -12.26 4.48
N GLN A 54 9.92 -11.70 4.37
CA GLN A 54 9.48 -11.01 3.17
C GLN A 54 10.36 -9.80 2.84
N ARG A 55 10.77 -9.02 3.86
CA ARG A 55 11.68 -7.87 3.67
C ARG A 55 13.04 -8.31 3.15
N ALA A 56 13.62 -9.38 3.70
CA ALA A 56 14.89 -9.92 3.23
C ALA A 56 14.83 -10.36 1.75
N LEU A 57 13.75 -11.06 1.36
CA LEU A 57 13.52 -11.46 -0.02
C LEU A 57 13.46 -10.27 -0.99
N LEU A 58 12.77 -9.20 -0.60
CA LEU A 58 12.63 -8.01 -1.45
C LEU A 58 13.91 -7.16 -1.48
N GLN A 59 14.68 -7.12 -0.39
CA GLN A 59 15.96 -6.42 -0.35
C GLN A 59 16.94 -6.98 -1.39
N ALA A 60 16.95 -8.29 -1.61
CA ALA A 60 17.77 -8.92 -2.64
C ALA A 60 17.29 -8.63 -4.09
N ALA A 61 16.09 -8.10 -4.27
CA ALA A 61 15.43 -7.99 -5.58
C ALA A 61 15.04 -6.54 -5.98
N GLN A 62 15.71 -5.53 -5.41
CA GLN A 62 15.39 -4.12 -5.62
C GLN A 62 15.38 -3.70 -7.10
N ALA A 63 16.35 -4.17 -7.89
CA ALA A 63 16.39 -3.87 -9.33
C ALA A 63 15.14 -4.38 -10.07
N GLY A 64 14.72 -5.62 -9.79
CA GLY A 64 13.52 -6.20 -10.41
C GLY A 64 12.21 -5.53 -9.98
N LEU A 65 12.16 -5.01 -8.75
CA LEU A 65 11.04 -4.19 -8.26
C LEU A 65 10.99 -2.84 -8.99
N ALA A 66 12.14 -2.17 -9.16
CA ALA A 66 12.24 -0.90 -9.86
C ALA A 66 11.86 -1.03 -11.34
N GLU A 67 12.37 -2.05 -12.03
CA GLU A 67 12.04 -2.34 -13.44
C GLU A 67 10.53 -2.52 -13.69
N ARG A 68 9.80 -2.94 -12.65
CA ARG A 68 8.35 -3.23 -12.70
C ARG A 68 7.51 -2.16 -11.99
N ASP A 69 8.10 -1.01 -11.68
CA ASP A 69 7.44 0.11 -10.99
C ASP A 69 6.72 -0.31 -9.70
N VAL A 70 7.34 -1.15 -8.88
CA VAL A 70 6.71 -1.67 -7.64
C VAL A 70 6.99 -0.75 -6.46
N LEU A 71 5.92 -0.20 -5.90
CA LEU A 71 5.90 0.56 -4.66
C LEU A 71 5.59 -0.35 -3.48
N VAL A 72 6.58 -0.62 -2.62
CA VAL A 72 6.40 -1.45 -1.43
C VAL A 72 5.87 -0.61 -0.26
N ARG A 73 4.87 -1.13 0.46
CA ARG A 73 4.32 -0.55 1.70
C ARG A 73 4.24 -1.63 2.77
N THR A 74 5.03 -1.45 3.83
CA THR A 74 4.98 -2.30 5.03
C THR A 74 4.05 -1.69 6.06
N LEU A 75 3.15 -2.49 6.60
CA LEU A 75 2.03 -2.05 7.42
C LEU A 75 1.92 -2.94 8.67
N VAL A 76 2.26 -2.37 9.83
CA VAL A 76 2.01 -3.02 11.14
C VAL A 76 0.62 -2.63 11.60
N VAL A 77 -0.34 -3.54 11.42
CA VAL A 77 -1.78 -3.20 11.39
C VAL A 77 -2.31 -2.59 12.70
N PRO A 78 -1.94 -3.07 13.90
CA PRO A 78 -2.40 -2.47 15.15
C PRO A 78 -2.03 -0.99 15.31
N GLY A 79 -0.89 -0.57 14.75
CA GLY A 79 -0.39 0.81 14.83
C GLY A 79 -0.95 1.76 13.76
N LEU A 80 -1.76 1.27 12.81
CA LEU A 80 -2.29 2.10 11.72
C LEU A 80 -3.42 3.02 12.18
N ALA A 81 -3.59 4.15 11.48
CA ALA A 81 -4.76 5.00 11.63
C ALA A 81 -6.07 4.25 11.30
N ALA A 82 -7.19 4.70 11.87
CA ALA A 82 -8.49 4.05 11.66
C ALA A 82 -8.93 4.04 10.18
N THR A 83 -8.58 5.09 9.44
CA THR A 83 -8.81 5.25 8.00
C THR A 83 -8.08 4.17 7.19
N ASP A 84 -6.80 3.94 7.47
CA ASP A 84 -6.00 2.92 6.80
C ASP A 84 -6.48 1.51 7.14
N ARG A 85 -6.84 1.24 8.40
CA ARG A 85 -7.45 -0.04 8.79
C ARG A 85 -8.78 -0.26 8.07
N ALA A 86 -9.62 0.77 7.92
CA ALA A 86 -10.87 0.67 7.17
C ALA A 86 -10.62 0.37 5.69
N TYR A 87 -9.62 1.01 5.09
CA TYR A 87 -9.20 0.73 3.72
C TYR A 87 -8.73 -0.73 3.54
N LEU A 88 -7.86 -1.21 4.44
CA LEU A 88 -7.40 -2.60 4.44
C LEU A 88 -8.55 -3.60 4.60
N ARG A 89 -9.53 -3.33 5.47
CA ARG A 89 -10.74 -4.15 5.60
C ARG A 89 -11.56 -4.19 4.32
N ARG A 90 -11.71 -3.07 3.61
CA ARG A 90 -12.40 -3.03 2.30
C ARG A 90 -11.65 -3.83 1.24
N LEU A 91 -10.32 -3.91 1.35
CA LEU A 91 -9.50 -4.82 0.56
C LEU A 91 -9.53 -6.27 1.07
N GLY A 92 -10.33 -6.60 2.08
CA GLY A 92 -10.43 -7.96 2.64
C GLY A 92 -9.19 -8.44 3.39
N VAL A 93 -8.34 -7.53 3.87
CA VAL A 93 -7.15 -7.87 4.66
C VAL A 93 -7.55 -8.18 6.09
N LYS A 94 -7.22 -9.39 6.56
CA LYS A 94 -7.28 -9.74 7.99
C LYS A 94 -6.24 -8.95 8.78
N THR A 95 -6.62 -8.33 9.88
CA THR A 95 -5.77 -7.37 10.62
C THR A 95 -4.86 -8.01 11.67
N ASP A 96 -5.02 -9.31 11.91
CA ASP A 96 -4.37 -10.13 12.94
C ASP A 96 -3.35 -11.13 12.38
N ALA A 97 -3.11 -11.14 11.07
CA ALA A 97 -2.24 -12.10 10.40
C ALA A 97 -1.38 -11.45 9.31
N PHE A 98 -0.24 -12.07 9.02
CA PHE A 98 0.61 -11.69 7.90
C PHE A 98 -0.10 -11.90 6.56
N GLN A 99 -0.05 -10.88 5.70
CA GLN A 99 -0.57 -10.96 4.33
C GLN A 99 0.24 -10.09 3.36
N VAL A 100 0.37 -10.58 2.13
CA VAL A 100 0.93 -9.83 1.00
C VAL A 100 -0.17 -9.61 -0.03
N LEU A 101 -0.33 -8.38 -0.50
CA LEU A 101 -1.24 -8.03 -1.57
C LEU A 101 -0.49 -7.28 -2.67
N LEU A 102 -0.60 -7.77 -3.91
CA LEU A 102 -0.15 -7.03 -5.08
C LEU A 102 -1.33 -6.33 -5.73
N LEU A 103 -1.29 -5.01 -5.80
CA LEU A 103 -2.22 -4.18 -6.56
C LEU A 103 -1.56 -3.77 -7.88
N GLY A 104 -2.31 -3.91 -8.97
CA GLY A 104 -1.86 -3.45 -10.28
C GLY A 104 -1.86 -1.93 -10.40
N LYS A 105 -1.32 -1.41 -11.52
CA LYS A 105 -1.41 0.03 -11.86
C LYS A 105 -2.87 0.48 -12.04
N ASP A 106 -3.81 -0.42 -12.29
CA ASP A 106 -5.24 -0.11 -12.33
C ASP A 106 -5.85 0.12 -10.94
N GLY A 107 -5.14 -0.26 -9.87
CA GLY A 107 -5.59 -0.23 -8.47
C GLY A 107 -6.30 -1.51 -8.02
N GLY A 108 -6.47 -2.50 -8.91
CA GLY A 108 -7.11 -3.77 -8.57
C GLY A 108 -6.14 -4.75 -7.90
N VAL A 109 -6.64 -5.56 -6.96
CA VAL A 109 -5.85 -6.65 -6.35
C VAL A 109 -5.62 -7.75 -7.39
N LYS A 110 -4.36 -8.10 -7.62
CA LYS A 110 -3.91 -9.11 -8.59
C LYS A 110 -3.41 -10.38 -7.94
N ARG A 111 -2.96 -10.27 -6.69
CA ARG A 111 -2.42 -11.39 -5.91
C ARG A 111 -2.68 -11.18 -4.43
N ARG A 112 -2.90 -12.28 -3.71
CA ARG A 112 -2.98 -12.32 -2.26
C ARG A 112 -2.27 -13.57 -1.75
N ASP A 113 -1.46 -13.40 -0.72
CA ASP A 113 -0.75 -14.49 -0.07
C ASP A 113 -0.77 -14.29 1.44
N THR A 114 -0.76 -15.39 2.18
CA THR A 114 -0.69 -15.43 3.66
C THR A 114 0.68 -15.91 4.15
N VAL A 115 1.66 -15.99 3.24
CA VAL A 115 3.04 -16.41 3.50
C VAL A 115 4.01 -15.57 2.68
N PRO A 116 5.30 -15.45 3.08
CA PRO A 116 6.29 -14.73 2.29
C PRO A 116 6.39 -15.25 0.87
N VAL A 117 6.55 -14.32 -0.07
CA VAL A 117 6.52 -14.55 -1.50
C VAL A 117 7.90 -14.31 -2.07
N ALA A 118 8.41 -15.30 -2.81
CA ALA A 118 9.64 -15.17 -3.59
C ALA A 118 9.49 -14.10 -4.69
N PRO A 119 10.49 -13.23 -4.91
CA PRO A 119 10.42 -12.19 -5.94
C PRO A 119 10.10 -12.73 -7.34
N ALA A 120 10.64 -13.90 -7.71
CA ALA A 120 10.36 -14.53 -8.99
C ALA A 120 8.86 -14.83 -9.20
N ALA A 121 8.15 -15.31 -8.18
CA ALA A 121 6.71 -15.57 -8.26
C ALA A 121 5.91 -14.26 -8.35
N LEU A 122 6.35 -13.23 -7.64
CA LEU A 122 5.77 -11.89 -7.74
C LEU A 122 5.94 -11.31 -9.15
N PHE A 123 7.14 -11.41 -9.71
CA PHE A 123 7.47 -10.90 -11.04
C PHE A 123 6.76 -11.68 -12.14
N ALA A 124 6.66 -13.00 -12.05
CA ALA A 124 5.88 -13.81 -12.97
C ALA A 124 4.39 -13.37 -12.99
N THR A 125 3.81 -13.08 -11.81
CA THR A 125 2.46 -12.52 -11.73
C THR A 125 2.37 -11.16 -12.43
N ILE A 126 3.38 -10.30 -12.23
CA ILE A 126 3.42 -8.96 -12.83
C ILE A 126 3.55 -9.02 -14.36
N ASP A 127 4.46 -9.84 -14.86
CA ASP A 127 4.76 -9.98 -16.28
C ASP A 127 3.62 -10.72 -17.04
N GLY A 128 2.79 -11.47 -16.32
CA GLY A 128 1.52 -12.00 -16.81
C GLY A 128 0.44 -10.95 -17.06
N MET A 129 0.54 -9.73 -16.49
CA MET A 129 -0.51 -8.72 -16.60
C MET A 129 -0.57 -8.07 -17.99
N PRO A 130 -1.78 -7.84 -18.57
CA PRO A 130 -1.93 -7.24 -19.90
C PRO A 130 -1.19 -5.90 -20.07
N MET A 131 -1.28 -5.01 -19.09
CA MET A 131 -0.60 -3.72 -19.13
C MET A 131 0.93 -3.88 -19.14
N ARG A 132 1.47 -4.81 -18.35
CA ARG A 132 2.92 -5.08 -18.32
C ARG A 132 3.41 -5.60 -19.68
N ARG A 133 2.66 -6.50 -20.31
CA ARG A 133 2.96 -6.98 -21.67
C ARG A 133 2.96 -5.85 -22.69
N GLN A 134 2.11 -4.83 -22.54
CA GLN A 134 2.12 -3.65 -23.41
C GLN A 134 3.33 -2.75 -23.16
N GLU A 135 3.72 -2.54 -21.90
CA GLU A 135 4.95 -1.80 -21.55
C GLU A 135 6.18 -2.42 -22.20
N MET A 136 6.35 -3.75 -22.08
CA MET A 136 7.49 -4.48 -22.66
C MET A 136 7.54 -4.39 -24.18
N LYS A 137 6.39 -4.29 -24.85
CA LYS A 137 6.32 -4.10 -26.31
C LYS A 137 6.74 -2.70 -26.76
N ARG A 138 6.56 -1.68 -25.91
CA ARG A 138 6.87 -0.27 -26.23
C ARG A 138 8.34 0.09 -26.00
N VAL A 139 9.04 -0.69 -25.19
CA VAL A 139 10.47 -0.46 -24.84
C VAL A 139 11.42 -1.15 -25.83
N LYS A 140 10.90 -2.05 -26.67
CA LYS A 140 11.66 -2.69 -27.75
C LYS A 140 11.77 -1.76 -28.95
#